data_AF-A0A7J4NVH4-F1
#
_entry.id   AF-A0A7J4NVH4-F1
#
_cell.length_a   1.000
_cell.length_b   1.000
_cell.length_c   1.000
_cell.angle_alpha   90.00
_cell.angle_beta   90.00
_cell.angle_gamma   90.00
#
_symmetry.space_group_name_H-M   'P 1'
#
loop_
_entity.id
_entity.type
_entity.pdbx_description
1 polymer ?
#
loop_
_entity_poly.entity_id
_entity_poly.type
_entity_poly.pdbx_seq_one_letter_code
_entity_poly.pdbx_strand_id
1 'polypeptide(L)' 'MPEVIDLKEIRHELRVIREDLDFIKGHMMDVDSILTEDDYLSLNEYRNEKESGKLTSHEELKREMGL' A
#
# COMPACT_ATOMS: atom_id res chain seq x y z
N MET A 1 23.44 -37.19 -14.86
CA MET A 1 24.52 -36.22 -14.59
C MET A 1 23.94 -35.23 -13.60
N PRO A 2 24.53 -34.99 -12.42
CA PRO A 2 23.98 -34.00 -11.51
C PRO A 2 24.10 -32.63 -12.19
N GLU A 3 22.98 -31.94 -12.38
CA GLU A 3 22.97 -30.54 -12.78
C GLU A 3 23.78 -29.76 -11.73
N VAL A 4 24.93 -29.24 -12.15
CA VAL A 4 25.73 -28.36 -11.31
C VAL A 4 25.01 -27.03 -11.37
N ILE A 5 24.09 -26.81 -10.43
CA ILE A 5 23.35 -25.56 -10.36
C ILE A 5 24.34 -24.46 -10.01
N ASP A 6 24.63 -23.57 -10.97
CA ASP A 6 25.52 -22.45 -10.75
C ASP A 6 24.82 -21.45 -9.83
N LEU A 7 25.34 -21.34 -8.60
CA LEU A 7 24.85 -20.41 -7.59
C LEU A 7 24.84 -18.95 -8.10
N LYS A 8 25.72 -18.60 -9.04
CA LYS A 8 25.75 -17.26 -9.66
C LYS A 8 24.55 -17.05 -10.57
N GLU A 9 24.18 -18.08 -11.34
CA GLU A 9 23.02 -18.06 -12.23
C GLU A 9 21.73 -17.93 -11.41
N ILE A 10 21.58 -18.72 -10.33
CA ILE A 10 20.45 -18.59 -9.41
C ILE A 10 20.34 -17.17 -8.82
N ARG A 11 21.47 -16.59 -8.39
CA ARG A 11 21.49 -15.24 -7.81
C ARG A 11 21.16 -14.16 -8.84
N HIS A 12 21.53 -14.37 -10.09
CA HIS A 12 21.18 -13.47 -11.18
C HIS A 12 19.68 -13.52 -11.45
N GLU A 13 19.12 -14.72 -11.64
CA GLU A 13 17.69 -14.92 -11.85
C GLU A 13 16.84 -14.38 -10.69
N LEU A 14 17.26 -14.61 -9.44
CA LEU A 14 16.57 -14.05 -8.26
C LEU A 14 16.60 -12.51 -8.23
N ARG A 15 17.65 -11.89 -8.77
CA ARG A 15 17.72 -10.43 -8.86
C ARG A 15 16.77 -9.91 -9.94
N VAL A 16 16.76 -10.54 -11.11
CA VAL A 16 15.84 -10.19 -12.21
C VAL A 16 14.39 -10.32 -11.76
N ILE A 17 14.02 -11.45 -11.14
CA ILE A 17 12.67 -11.66 -10.59
C ILE A 17 12.30 -10.57 -9.58
N ARG A 18 13.24 -10.12 -8.76
CA ARG A 18 12.97 -9.07 -7.77
C ARG A 18 12.73 -7.71 -8.44
N GLU A 19 13.53 -7.37 -9.45
CA GLU A 19 13.36 -6.15 -10.25
C GLU A 19 12.00 -6.16 -10.98
N ASP A 20 11.62 -7.29 -11.56
CA ASP A 20 10.31 -7.48 -12.19
C ASP A 20 9.15 -7.37 -11.19
N LEU A 21 9.30 -7.95 -9.99
CA LEU A 21 8.27 -7.85 -8.95
C LEU A 21 8.10 -6.41 -8.45
N ASP A 22 9.18 -5.65 -8.33
CA ASP A 22 9.10 -4.25 -7.92
C ASP A 22 8.47 -3.39 -9.03
N PHE A 23 8.78 -3.67 -10.30
CA PHE A 23 8.11 -3.07 -11.45
C PHE A 23 6.61 -3.38 -11.46
N ILE A 24 6.24 -4.66 -11.32
CA ILE A 24 4.84 -5.09 -11.29
C ILE A 24 4.10 -4.42 -10.13
N LYS A 25 4.66 -4.41 -8.92
CA LYS A 25 4.03 -3.73 -7.77
C LYS A 25 3.82 -2.23 -7.99
N GLY A 26 4.78 -1.55 -8.62
CA GLY A 26 4.65 -0.13 -8.97
C GLY A 26 3.53 0.15 -9.99
N HIS A 27 3.26 -0.81 -10.88
CA HIS A 27 2.22 -0.72 -11.91
C HIS A 27 0.91 -1.42 -11.54
N MET A 28 0.89 -2.17 -10.45
CA MET A 28 -0.30 -2.75 -9.81
C MET A 28 -1.02 -1.72 -8.92
N MET A 29 -0.58 -0.45 -8.87
CA MET A 29 -1.47 0.62 -8.42
C MET A 29 -2.68 0.62 -9.36
N ASP A 30 -3.82 0.23 -8.82
CA ASP A 30 -5.08 0.08 -9.55
C ASP A 30 -5.27 1.25 -10.54
N VAL A 31 -5.22 0.93 -11.83
CA VAL A 31 -5.62 1.85 -12.90
C VAL A 31 -7.11 2.25 -12.75
N ASP A 32 -7.85 1.49 -11.93
CA ASP A 32 -9.22 1.76 -11.49
C ASP A 32 -9.31 2.58 -10.17
N SER A 33 -8.19 3.03 -9.59
CA SER A 33 -8.24 4.04 -8.52
C SER A 33 -8.58 5.39 -9.12
N ILE A 34 -9.88 5.65 -9.23
CA ILE A 34 -10.48 6.97 -9.42
C ILE A 34 -10.34 7.76 -8.10
N LEU A 35 -9.14 7.84 -7.56
CA LEU A 35 -8.84 8.73 -6.45
C LEU A 35 -8.14 9.93 -7.07
N THR A 36 -8.79 11.08 -6.98
CA THR A 36 -8.13 12.34 -7.26
C THR A 36 -7.01 12.56 -6.24
N GLU A 37 -6.11 13.49 -6.54
CA GLU A 37 -5.04 13.87 -5.61
C GLU A 37 -5.63 14.32 -4.25
N ASP A 38 -6.77 15.00 -4.28
CA ASP A 38 -7.51 15.43 -3.09
C ASP A 38 -8.03 14.24 -2.26
N ASP A 39 -8.49 13.17 -2.91
CA ASP A 39 -8.94 11.96 -2.22
C ASP A 39 -7.77 11.25 -1.53
N TYR A 40 -6.61 11.22 -2.19
CA TYR A 40 -5.40 10.65 -1.61
C TYR A 40 -4.94 11.44 -0.37
N LEU A 41 -4.93 12.78 -0.46
CA LEU A 41 -4.58 13.65 0.66
C LEU A 41 -5.53 13.45 1.84
N SER A 42 -6.84 13.42 1.57
CA SER A 42 -7.88 13.23 2.59
C SER A 42 -7.76 11.87 3.29
N LEU A 43 -7.46 10.80 2.54
CA LEU A 43 -7.20 9.47 3.11
C LEU A 43 -5.95 9.43 3.98
N ASN A 44 -4.90 10.15 3.57
CA ASN A 44 -3.67 10.22 4.34
C ASN A 44 -3.87 11.00 5.64
N GLU A 45 -4.61 12.11 5.60
CA GLU A 45 -5.02 12.86 6.79
C GLU A 45 -5.83 11.99 7.75
N TYR A 46 -6.86 11.29 7.25
CA TYR A 46 -7.65 10.36 8.05
C TYR A 46 -6.77 9.32 8.76
N ARG A 47 -5.80 8.72 8.06
CA ARG A 47 -4.88 7.73 8.66
C ARG A 47 -4.07 8.34 9.80
N ASN A 48 -3.55 9.55 9.60
CA ASN A 48 -2.80 10.27 10.64
C ASN A 48 -3.68 10.63 11.84
N GLU A 49 -4.93 11.05 11.62
CA GLU A 49 -5.90 11.35 12.68
C GLU A 49 -6.29 10.09 13.47
N LYS A 50 -6.44 8.96 12.77
CA LYS A 50 -6.70 7.66 13.38
C LYS A 50 -5.56 7.21 14.28
N GLU A 51 -4.32 7.27 13.79
CA GLU A 51 -3.14 6.88 14.56
C GLU A 51 -2.91 7.79 15.76
N SER A 52 -3.22 9.08 15.63
CA SER A 52 -3.13 10.05 16.73
C SER A 52 -4.32 10.03 17.68
N GLY A 53 -5.31 9.15 17.47
CA GLY A 53 -6.48 9.00 18.34
C GLY A 53 -7.43 10.20 18.34
N LYS A 54 -7.42 11.02 17.27
CA LYS A 54 -8.26 12.22 17.13
C LYS A 54 -9.67 11.92 16.64
N LEU A 55 -9.94 10.69 16.20
CA LEU A 55 -11.25 10.31 15.69
C LEU A 55 -12.26 10.14 16.83
N THR A 56 -13.45 10.71 16.65
CA THR A 56 -14.61 10.44 17.48
C THR A 56 -15.52 9.41 16.81
N SER A 57 -16.28 8.65 17.60
CA SER A 57 -17.26 7.72 17.05
C SER A 57 -18.51 8.48 16.58
N HIS A 58 -19.21 7.95 15.57
CA HIS A 58 -20.44 8.57 15.06
C HIS A 58 -21.51 8.77 16.14
N GLU A 59 -21.63 7.80 17.04
CA GLU A 59 -22.58 7.86 18.16
C GLU A 59 -22.18 8.91 19.20
N GLU A 60 -20.88 9.10 19.43
CA GLU A 60 -20.37 10.16 20.31
C GLU A 60 -20.59 11.54 19.71
N LEU A 61 -20.32 11.70 18.41
CA LEU A 61 -20.58 12.93 17.68
C LEU A 61 -22.05 13.32 17.71
N LYS A 62 -22.98 12.37 17.50
CA LYS A 62 -24.43 12.64 17.61
C LYS A 62 -24.81 13.16 18.99
N ARG A 63 -24.29 12.52 20.05
CA ARG A 63 -24.51 12.98 21.43
C ARG A 63 -24.01 14.41 21.64
N GLU A 64 -22.82 14.75 21.12
CA GLU A 64 -22.27 16.11 21.20
C GLU A 64 -23.11 17.14 20.42
N MET A 65 -23.70 16.73 19.30
CA MET A 65 -24.55 17.58 18.46
C MET A 65 -26.02 17.63 18.90
N GLY A 66 -26.42 16.86 19.91
CA GLY A 66 -27.81 16.77 20.39
C GLY A 66 -28.76 16.07 19.41
N LEU A 67 -28.22 15.16 18.57
CA LEU A 67 -28.95 14.34 17.60
C LEU A 67 -29.21 12.91 18.11
#